data_AF-A0A662SPK3-F1
#
_entry.id   AF-A0A662SPK3-F1
#
_cell.length_a   1.000
_cell.length_b   1.000
_cell.length_c   1.000
_cell.angle_alpha   90.00
_cell.angle_beta   90.00
_cell.angle_gamma   90.00
#
_symmetry.space_group_name_H-M   'P 1'
#
loop_
_entity.id
_entity.type
_entity.pdbx_description
1 polymer ?
#
loop_
_entity_poly.entity_id
_entity_poly.type
_entity_poly.pdbx_seq_one_letter_code
_entity_poly.pdbx_strand_id
1 'polypeptide(L)'
;MKGRPRYNTDGNWYKGNVHIHSTCSDGLLDYKQIAQLYARAGYDFIFVTDHNHTSTIEDLDNLPLLAINGVEIHGKDEYGSFFHVVGLDFSVPLPDKISFPEALRMLKSNNAITILAHPHWSGNSLSDALRHDFDGIEIYNHLCHWLNGKSYGLFLWDHMLERNPNILGFSVDDAHMLPEQPWWNGGWIVVNTESLDRENIVTAIREGNFYSTQGPEFKKIEITGSKLYVETSYVQAIRLVGPKWRGRRVFAQEGKGINKAEFTIESADHYLRIEIEDFNGKRAWTNNIFR
;
A
#
# COMPACT_ATOMS: atom_id res chain seq x y z
N MET A 1 -21.53 6.89 11.00
CA MET A 1 -21.14 6.23 9.73
C MET A 1 -21.91 4.92 9.60
N LYS A 2 -22.46 4.63 8.43
CA LYS A 2 -22.99 3.30 8.10
C LYS A 2 -21.82 2.49 7.55
N GLY A 3 -21.25 1.62 8.36
CA GLY A 3 -20.11 0.79 7.97
C GLY A 3 -19.60 0.00 9.17
N ARG A 4 -19.04 -1.18 8.92
CA ARG A 4 -18.38 -1.97 9.96
C ARG A 4 -16.94 -1.47 10.15
N PRO A 5 -16.37 -1.55 11.36
CA PRO A 5 -14.94 -1.32 11.55
C PRO A 5 -14.12 -2.16 10.55
N ARG A 6 -13.12 -1.54 9.93
CA ARG A 6 -12.25 -2.22 8.96
C ARG A 6 -11.21 -3.11 9.66
N TYR A 7 -10.65 -2.61 10.75
CA TYR A 7 -9.55 -3.24 11.45
C TYR A 7 -10.03 -4.32 12.41
N ASN A 8 -9.57 -5.54 12.17
CA ASN A 8 -9.50 -6.60 13.16
C ASN A 8 -8.02 -6.76 13.54
N THR A 9 -7.71 -6.71 14.83
CA THR A 9 -6.34 -6.82 15.34
C THR A 9 -6.09 -8.11 16.11
N ASP A 10 -7.00 -9.08 16.03
CA ASP A 10 -6.91 -10.36 16.75
C ASP A 10 -5.97 -11.36 16.05
N GLY A 11 -5.60 -11.11 14.79
CA GLY A 11 -4.64 -11.91 14.04
C GLY A 11 -3.18 -11.49 14.27
N ASN A 12 -2.29 -12.08 13.47
CA ASN A 12 -0.87 -11.75 13.43
C ASN A 12 -0.59 -10.62 12.44
N TRP A 13 0.39 -9.78 12.75
CA TRP A 13 0.83 -8.69 11.87
C TRP A 13 2.01 -9.15 11.01
N TYR A 14 1.82 -9.16 9.70
CA TYR A 14 2.81 -9.57 8.72
C TYR A 14 3.28 -8.39 7.88
N LYS A 15 4.59 -8.14 7.85
CA LYS A 15 5.24 -7.09 7.06
C LYS A 15 5.41 -7.58 5.62
N GLY A 16 4.97 -6.78 4.65
CA GLY A 16 5.15 -7.14 3.24
C GLY A 16 5.28 -5.96 2.28
N ASN A 17 5.96 -6.20 1.16
CA ASN A 17 5.99 -5.25 0.05
C ASN A 17 5.13 -5.75 -1.12
N VAL A 18 4.54 -4.82 -1.86
CA VAL A 18 3.62 -5.14 -2.95
C VAL A 18 4.06 -4.59 -4.31
N HIS A 19 5.23 -3.97 -4.41
CA HIS A 19 5.77 -3.44 -5.67
C HIS A 19 7.30 -3.61 -5.70
N ILE A 20 7.78 -4.63 -6.42
CA ILE A 20 9.20 -5.01 -6.55
C ILE A 20 9.46 -5.55 -7.95
N HIS A 21 10.64 -5.25 -8.49
CA HIS A 21 11.10 -5.70 -9.80
C HIS A 21 12.33 -6.60 -9.71
N SER A 22 12.39 -7.58 -10.60
CA SER A 22 13.48 -8.55 -10.71
C SER A 22 14.19 -8.46 -12.06
N THR A 23 15.18 -9.32 -12.27
CA THR A 23 15.85 -9.47 -13.57
C THR A 23 14.93 -9.94 -14.71
N CYS A 24 13.69 -10.34 -14.43
CA CYS A 24 12.70 -10.68 -15.44
C CYS A 24 12.08 -9.44 -16.12
N SER A 25 12.30 -8.24 -15.56
CA SER A 25 12.04 -6.96 -16.23
C SER A 25 13.28 -6.06 -16.20
N ASP A 26 13.33 -5.06 -15.34
CA ASP A 26 14.42 -4.08 -15.23
C ASP A 26 14.99 -3.94 -13.80
N GLY A 27 14.62 -4.86 -12.90
CA GLY A 27 15.31 -5.07 -11.64
C GLY A 27 16.70 -5.70 -11.81
N LEU A 28 17.49 -5.68 -10.74
CA LEU A 28 18.91 -6.10 -10.77
C LEU A 28 19.19 -7.41 -10.03
N LEU A 29 18.18 -7.96 -9.33
CA LEU A 29 18.29 -9.19 -8.54
C LEU A 29 17.26 -10.22 -9.00
N ASP A 30 17.62 -11.49 -8.91
CA ASP A 30 16.67 -12.59 -9.15
C ASP A 30 15.71 -12.78 -7.97
N TYR A 31 14.65 -13.57 -8.15
CA TYR A 31 13.63 -13.81 -7.12
C TYR A 31 14.21 -14.34 -5.80
N LYS A 32 15.22 -15.21 -5.87
CA LYS A 32 15.84 -15.80 -4.68
C LYS A 32 16.66 -14.77 -3.91
N GLN A 33 17.42 -13.95 -4.62
CA GLN A 33 18.19 -12.85 -4.04
C GLN A 33 17.27 -11.81 -3.40
N ILE A 34 16.19 -11.42 -4.08
CA ILE A 34 15.16 -10.52 -3.55
C ILE A 34 14.56 -11.10 -2.27
N ALA A 35 14.05 -12.33 -2.30
CA ALA A 35 13.41 -12.96 -1.15
C ALA A 35 14.38 -13.09 0.04
N GLN A 36 15.65 -13.45 -0.20
CA GLN A 36 16.67 -13.50 0.84
C GLN A 36 16.98 -12.13 1.44
N LEU A 37 16.95 -11.07 0.64
CA LEU A 37 17.21 -9.71 1.08
C LEU A 37 16.07 -9.20 1.95
N TYR A 38 14.83 -9.34 1.49
CA TYR A 38 13.63 -8.94 2.22
C TYR A 38 13.41 -9.75 3.50
N ALA A 39 13.65 -11.07 3.47
CA ALA A 39 13.57 -11.92 4.68
C ALA A 39 14.59 -11.46 5.74
N ARG A 40 15.82 -11.12 5.34
CA ARG A 40 16.83 -10.56 6.24
C ARG A 40 16.46 -9.18 6.80
N ALA A 41 15.63 -8.43 6.09
CA ALA A 41 15.06 -7.16 6.55
C ALA A 41 13.75 -7.32 7.35
N GLY A 42 13.39 -8.55 7.71
CA GLY A 42 12.24 -8.88 8.56
C GLY A 42 10.89 -8.81 7.84
N TYR A 43 10.85 -8.96 6.51
CA TYR A 43 9.60 -9.10 5.78
C TYR A 43 9.13 -10.56 5.81
N ASP A 44 7.81 -10.72 5.92
CA ASP A 44 7.12 -12.01 5.93
C ASP A 44 6.64 -12.41 4.54
N PHE A 45 6.30 -11.42 3.71
CA PHE A 45 5.87 -11.65 2.33
C PHE A 45 6.30 -10.57 1.34
N ILE A 46 6.32 -10.91 0.06
CA ILE A 46 6.50 -9.97 -1.05
C ILE A 46 5.53 -10.30 -2.19
N PHE A 47 5.16 -9.30 -2.98
CA PHE A 47 4.69 -9.50 -4.35
C PHE A 47 5.82 -9.18 -5.31
N VAL A 48 6.00 -10.05 -6.30
CA VAL A 48 6.86 -9.80 -7.45
C VAL A 48 5.98 -9.23 -8.55
N THR A 49 6.33 -8.04 -9.06
CA THR A 49 5.46 -7.25 -9.94
C THR A 49 6.22 -6.73 -11.15
N ASP A 50 7.03 -7.60 -11.76
CA ASP A 50 7.82 -7.26 -12.94
C ASP A 50 6.99 -6.60 -14.05
N HIS A 51 7.61 -5.68 -14.80
CA HIS A 51 6.93 -4.98 -15.88
C HIS A 51 6.43 -5.92 -16.98
N ASN A 52 5.10 -5.97 -17.14
CA ASN A 52 4.38 -6.79 -18.13
C ASN A 52 4.78 -8.27 -18.13
N HIS A 53 5.32 -8.78 -17.02
CA HIS A 53 5.77 -10.15 -16.85
C HIS A 53 5.18 -10.73 -15.56
N THR A 54 4.65 -11.95 -15.64
CA THR A 54 4.17 -12.71 -14.49
C THR A 54 5.09 -13.88 -14.25
N SER A 55 5.52 -14.10 -13.00
CA SER A 55 6.27 -15.29 -12.61
C SER A 55 5.40 -16.56 -12.67
N THR A 56 6.00 -17.73 -12.57
CA THR A 56 5.28 -19.00 -12.36
C THR A 56 5.17 -19.34 -10.87
N ILE A 57 4.35 -20.34 -10.52
CA ILE A 57 4.28 -20.82 -9.12
C ILE A 57 5.62 -21.42 -8.72
N GLU A 58 6.25 -22.16 -9.64
CA GLU A 58 7.54 -22.82 -9.45
C GLU A 58 8.67 -21.82 -9.20
N ASP A 59 8.63 -20.66 -9.86
CA ASP A 59 9.62 -19.59 -9.67
C ASP A 59 9.61 -19.02 -8.24
N LEU A 60 8.44 -19.05 -7.59
CA LEU A 60 8.21 -18.42 -6.29
C LEU A 60 8.15 -19.43 -5.14
N ASP A 61 8.27 -20.73 -5.42
CA ASP A 61 8.23 -21.78 -4.42
C ASP A 61 9.57 -21.93 -3.67
N ASN A 62 9.51 -22.45 -2.44
CA ASN A 62 10.67 -22.71 -1.57
C ASN A 62 11.58 -21.49 -1.30
N LEU A 63 11.00 -20.28 -1.31
CA LEU A 63 11.68 -19.04 -0.93
C LEU A 63 11.67 -18.85 0.60
N PRO A 64 12.60 -18.06 1.18
CA PRO A 64 12.72 -17.87 2.63
C PRO A 64 11.58 -17.02 3.26
N LEU A 65 10.62 -16.57 2.46
CA LEU A 65 9.42 -15.84 2.85
C LEU A 65 8.29 -16.17 1.87
N LEU A 66 7.06 -15.73 2.15
CA LEU A 66 5.93 -15.93 1.23
C LEU A 66 6.06 -15.00 0.01
N ALA A 67 6.31 -15.53 -1.16
CA ALA A 67 6.26 -14.77 -2.41
C ALA A 67 4.93 -15.01 -3.13
N ILE A 68 4.29 -13.93 -3.58
CA ILE A 68 3.02 -13.96 -4.30
C ILE A 68 3.20 -13.30 -5.66
N ASN A 69 2.57 -13.86 -6.69
CA ASN A 69 2.68 -13.35 -8.03
C ASN A 69 1.88 -12.06 -8.23
N GLY A 70 2.38 -11.21 -9.12
CA GLY A 70 1.74 -10.00 -9.56
C GLY A 70 2.36 -9.53 -10.87
N VAL A 71 1.99 -8.32 -11.29
CA VAL A 71 2.54 -7.69 -12.49
C VAL A 71 2.40 -6.18 -12.36
N GLU A 72 3.33 -5.43 -12.93
CA GLU A 72 3.10 -4.02 -13.20
C GLU A 72 2.87 -3.81 -14.70
N ILE A 73 1.69 -3.31 -15.06
CA ILE A 73 1.38 -2.92 -16.44
C ILE A 73 1.56 -1.43 -16.60
N HIS A 74 2.01 -1.01 -17.77
CA HIS A 74 2.16 0.41 -18.08
C HIS A 74 1.77 0.74 -19.52
N GLY A 75 1.35 1.98 -19.75
CA GLY A 75 1.00 2.47 -21.07
C GLY A 75 0.02 3.62 -21.05
N LYS A 76 -0.42 4.05 -22.23
CA LYS A 76 -1.41 5.12 -22.37
C LYS A 76 -2.82 4.56 -22.42
N ASP A 77 -3.75 5.24 -21.77
CA ASP A 77 -5.16 5.00 -21.97
C ASP A 77 -5.69 5.62 -23.27
N GLU A 78 -6.99 5.47 -23.51
CA GLU A 78 -7.70 6.02 -24.69
C GLU A 78 -7.67 7.56 -24.78
N TYR A 79 -7.34 8.27 -23.69
CA TYR A 79 -7.21 9.73 -23.65
C TYR A 79 -5.75 10.20 -23.77
N GLY A 80 -4.80 9.27 -23.87
CA GLY A 80 -3.38 9.55 -24.01
C GLY A 80 -2.63 9.79 -22.71
N SER A 81 -3.30 9.67 -21.55
CA SER A 81 -2.68 9.75 -20.24
C SER A 81 -1.88 8.47 -19.98
N PHE A 82 -0.65 8.62 -19.49
CA PHE A 82 0.23 7.48 -19.19
C PHE A 82 0.00 6.97 -17.77
N PHE A 83 -0.05 5.66 -17.60
CA PHE A 83 -0.30 5.00 -16.34
C PHE A 83 0.70 3.89 -16.10
N HIS A 84 0.99 3.69 -14.83
CA HIS A 84 1.52 2.45 -14.28
C HIS A 84 0.47 1.89 -13.32
N VAL A 85 0.20 0.59 -13.40
CA VAL A 85 -0.78 -0.09 -12.55
C VAL A 85 -0.20 -1.42 -12.09
N VAL A 86 -0.11 -1.58 -10.78
CA VAL A 86 0.25 -2.86 -10.17
C VAL A 86 -1.02 -3.71 -10.05
N GLY A 87 -0.95 -4.95 -10.54
CA GLY A 87 -1.94 -6.00 -10.36
C GLY A 87 -1.43 -7.05 -9.38
N LEU A 88 -1.98 -7.08 -8.17
CA LEU A 88 -1.64 -8.10 -7.18
C LEU A 88 -2.45 -9.38 -7.40
N ASP A 89 -1.81 -10.51 -7.07
CA ASP A 89 -2.39 -11.84 -7.14
C ASP A 89 -2.81 -12.25 -8.56
N PHE A 90 -1.92 -11.98 -9.52
CA PHE A 90 -2.16 -12.19 -10.95
C PHE A 90 -1.07 -13.08 -11.55
N SER A 91 -1.47 -14.16 -12.21
CA SER A 91 -0.55 -15.16 -12.80
C SER A 91 -0.83 -15.49 -14.26
N VAL A 92 -1.67 -14.70 -14.94
CA VAL A 92 -2.00 -14.95 -16.34
C VAL A 92 -0.98 -14.23 -17.22
N PRO A 93 -0.23 -14.93 -18.10
CA PRO A 93 0.72 -14.27 -19.00
C PRO A 93 0.03 -13.23 -19.87
N LEU A 94 0.65 -12.06 -19.99
CA LEU A 94 0.17 -11.00 -20.85
C LEU A 94 0.60 -11.25 -22.30
N PRO A 95 -0.29 -11.08 -23.30
CA PRO A 95 0.09 -11.17 -24.71
C PRO A 95 1.14 -10.13 -25.10
N ASP A 96 2.04 -10.51 -25.99
CA ASP A 96 2.98 -9.57 -26.61
C ASP A 96 2.24 -8.39 -27.23
N LYS A 97 2.71 -7.17 -26.96
CA LYS A 97 2.14 -5.91 -27.48
C LYS A 97 0.68 -5.65 -27.10
N ILE A 98 0.18 -6.25 -26.01
CA ILE A 98 -1.12 -5.90 -25.46
C ILE A 98 -1.22 -4.40 -25.18
N SER A 99 -2.38 -3.78 -25.48
CA SER A 99 -2.60 -2.38 -25.12
C SER A 99 -2.87 -2.23 -23.62
N PHE A 100 -2.53 -1.08 -23.03
CA PHE A 100 -2.80 -0.82 -21.61
C PHE A 100 -4.28 -1.02 -21.21
N PRO A 101 -5.28 -0.53 -21.97
CA PRO A 101 -6.69 -0.78 -21.65
C PRO A 101 -7.09 -2.26 -21.70
N GLU A 102 -6.48 -3.06 -22.58
CA GLU A 102 -6.68 -4.51 -22.63
C GLU A 102 -6.04 -5.21 -21.43
N ALA A 103 -4.79 -4.85 -21.09
CA ALA A 103 -4.09 -5.40 -19.95
C ALA A 103 -4.83 -5.09 -18.64
N LEU A 104 -5.29 -3.85 -18.45
CA LEU A 104 -6.08 -3.46 -17.28
C LEU A 104 -7.41 -4.24 -17.19
N ARG A 105 -8.07 -4.51 -18.33
CA ARG A 105 -9.25 -5.38 -18.36
C ARG A 105 -8.92 -6.81 -17.95
N MET A 106 -7.78 -7.35 -18.39
CA MET A 106 -7.34 -8.69 -18.00
C MET A 106 -7.08 -8.81 -16.49
N LEU A 107 -6.45 -7.81 -15.87
CA LEU A 107 -6.26 -7.78 -14.42
C LEU A 107 -7.61 -7.87 -13.69
N LYS A 108 -8.58 -7.04 -14.11
CA LYS A 108 -9.91 -7.00 -13.50
C LYS A 108 -10.70 -8.29 -13.72
N SER A 109 -10.69 -8.86 -14.92
CA SER A 109 -11.42 -10.10 -15.21
C SER A 109 -10.87 -11.32 -14.49
N ASN A 110 -9.60 -11.28 -14.08
CA ASN A 110 -8.95 -12.33 -13.30
C ASN A 110 -8.93 -12.03 -11.80
N ASN A 111 -9.71 -11.04 -11.34
CA ASN A 111 -9.81 -10.68 -9.93
C ASN A 111 -8.43 -10.39 -9.30
N ALA A 112 -7.57 -9.67 -10.02
CA ALA A 112 -6.39 -9.05 -9.43
C ALA A 112 -6.81 -7.82 -8.60
N ILE A 113 -5.99 -7.41 -7.63
CA ILE A 113 -6.15 -6.11 -6.95
C ILE A 113 -5.40 -5.07 -7.76
N THR A 114 -6.10 -4.06 -8.27
CA THR A 114 -5.52 -3.04 -9.15
C THR A 114 -5.15 -1.77 -8.38
N ILE A 115 -3.86 -1.40 -8.43
CA ILE A 115 -3.29 -0.28 -7.68
C ILE A 115 -2.73 0.74 -8.67
N LEU A 116 -3.18 1.99 -8.59
CA LEU A 116 -2.57 3.11 -9.32
C LEU A 116 -1.17 3.38 -8.76
N ALA A 117 -0.14 3.01 -9.51
CA ALA A 117 1.26 3.09 -9.10
C ALA A 117 1.83 4.51 -9.32
N HIS A 118 2.57 4.99 -8.32
CA HIS A 118 3.30 6.26 -8.26
C HIS A 118 2.72 7.40 -9.13
N PRO A 119 1.45 7.80 -8.91
CA PRO A 119 0.72 8.64 -9.85
C PRO A 119 1.35 10.02 -10.06
N HIS A 120 2.03 10.56 -9.04
CA HIS A 120 2.71 11.84 -9.18
C HIS A 120 3.92 11.73 -10.13
N TRP A 121 4.69 10.64 -10.05
CA TRP A 121 5.80 10.37 -10.98
C TRP A 121 5.29 10.24 -12.42
N SER A 122 4.21 9.48 -12.60
CA SER A 122 3.53 9.25 -13.90
C SER A 122 2.83 10.50 -14.46
N GLY A 123 2.66 11.54 -13.64
CA GLY A 123 2.00 12.79 -14.05
C GLY A 123 0.46 12.68 -14.08
N ASN A 124 -0.13 11.72 -13.37
CA ASN A 124 -1.57 11.54 -13.31
C ASN A 124 -2.25 12.69 -12.54
N SER A 125 -3.24 13.29 -13.17
CA SER A 125 -4.14 14.29 -12.59
C SER A 125 -5.22 13.65 -11.73
N LEU A 126 -6.00 14.49 -11.02
CA LEU A 126 -7.21 14.06 -10.33
C LEU A 126 -8.20 13.34 -11.27
N SER A 127 -8.40 13.87 -12.48
CA SER A 127 -9.28 13.23 -13.46
C SER A 127 -8.78 11.87 -13.91
N ASP A 128 -7.46 11.68 -14.01
CA ASP A 128 -6.86 10.38 -14.38
C ASP A 128 -7.08 9.36 -13.25
N ALA A 129 -6.81 9.74 -11.99
CA ALA A 129 -6.98 8.86 -10.84
C ALA A 129 -8.43 8.41 -10.60
N LEU A 130 -9.41 9.23 -11.02
CA LEU A 130 -10.85 8.94 -10.91
C LEU A 130 -11.45 8.28 -12.16
N ARG A 131 -10.66 8.10 -13.23
CA ARG A 131 -11.14 7.60 -14.53
C ARG A 131 -11.40 6.10 -14.52
N HIS A 132 -10.50 5.35 -13.89
CA HIS A 132 -10.60 3.90 -13.79
C HIS A 132 -10.98 3.50 -12.36
N ASP A 133 -11.72 2.40 -12.26
CA ASP A 133 -12.14 1.83 -10.98
C ASP A 133 -10.99 1.01 -10.36
N PHE A 134 -9.97 1.69 -9.83
CA PHE A 134 -8.86 1.06 -9.14
C PHE A 134 -9.28 0.62 -7.73
N ASP A 135 -8.69 -0.45 -7.21
CA ASP A 135 -8.90 -0.89 -5.83
C ASP A 135 -8.06 -0.08 -4.83
N GLY A 136 -6.95 0.50 -5.30
CA GLY A 136 -6.08 1.32 -4.47
C GLY A 136 -5.14 2.24 -5.24
N ILE A 137 -4.30 2.94 -4.48
CA ILE A 137 -3.33 3.93 -4.96
C ILE A 137 -2.07 3.88 -4.09
N GLU A 138 -0.91 4.07 -4.69
CA GLU A 138 0.32 4.33 -3.95
C GLU A 138 0.30 5.72 -3.33
N ILE A 139 0.21 5.75 -2.00
CA ILE A 139 0.26 6.99 -1.21
C ILE A 139 1.69 7.38 -0.90
N TYR A 140 2.60 6.40 -0.88
CA TYR A 140 4.04 6.59 -0.82
C TYR A 140 4.76 5.56 -1.69
N ASN A 141 5.67 6.04 -2.53
CA ASN A 141 6.59 5.22 -3.31
C ASN A 141 8.03 5.61 -2.97
N HIS A 142 8.81 4.65 -2.46
CA HIS A 142 10.14 4.92 -1.94
C HIS A 142 11.17 5.20 -3.04
N LEU A 143 11.16 4.45 -4.15
CA LEU A 143 12.06 4.72 -5.27
C LEU A 143 11.86 6.13 -5.81
N CYS A 144 10.62 6.56 -6.03
CA CYS A 144 10.27 7.90 -6.52
C CYS A 144 10.76 9.02 -5.58
N HIS A 145 10.92 8.76 -4.28
CA HIS A 145 11.54 9.71 -3.35
C HIS A 145 12.98 10.01 -3.75
N TRP A 146 13.74 8.97 -4.09
CA TRP A 146 15.15 9.07 -4.45
C TRP A 146 15.39 9.50 -5.90
N LEU A 147 14.49 9.12 -6.83
CA LEU A 147 14.65 9.45 -8.24
C LEU A 147 14.38 10.93 -8.54
N ASN A 148 13.21 11.44 -8.14
CA ASN A 148 12.79 12.80 -8.55
C ASN A 148 11.90 13.51 -7.52
N GLY A 149 11.79 12.98 -6.30
CA GLY A 149 11.04 13.57 -5.20
C GLY A 149 9.51 13.49 -5.34
N LYS A 150 8.98 12.77 -6.34
CA LYS A 150 7.53 12.66 -6.59
C LYS A 150 6.91 11.46 -5.85
N SER A 151 7.25 11.31 -4.58
CA SER A 151 6.97 10.09 -3.81
C SER A 151 5.54 9.95 -3.27
N TYR A 152 4.74 11.03 -3.20
CA TYR A 152 3.47 11.01 -2.47
C TYR A 152 2.23 11.13 -3.38
N GLY A 153 1.24 10.27 -3.11
CA GLY A 153 -0.09 10.25 -3.75
C GLY A 153 -1.25 10.67 -2.85
N LEU A 154 -0.97 11.12 -1.61
CA LEU A 154 -1.99 11.40 -0.58
C LEU A 154 -3.12 12.35 -1.04
N PHE A 155 -2.78 13.40 -1.79
CA PHE A 155 -3.77 14.36 -2.29
C PHE A 155 -4.79 13.70 -3.23
N LEU A 156 -4.34 12.82 -4.13
CA LEU A 156 -5.21 12.07 -5.02
C LEU A 156 -6.04 11.05 -4.23
N TRP A 157 -5.41 10.36 -3.26
CA TRP A 157 -6.09 9.38 -2.43
C TRP A 157 -7.24 9.99 -1.61
N ASP A 158 -7.04 11.16 -0.99
CA ASP A 158 -8.09 11.85 -0.25
C ASP A 158 -9.32 12.14 -1.14
N HIS A 159 -9.13 12.54 -2.40
CA HIS A 159 -10.23 12.74 -3.35
C HIS A 159 -10.86 11.43 -3.84
N MET A 160 -10.07 10.37 -4.00
CA MET A 160 -10.60 9.04 -4.31
C MET A 160 -11.49 8.53 -3.17
N LEU A 161 -11.08 8.75 -1.92
CA LEU A 161 -11.85 8.37 -0.72
C LEU A 161 -13.18 9.14 -0.59
N GLU A 162 -13.25 10.40 -1.03
CA GLU A 162 -14.50 11.15 -1.07
C GLU A 162 -15.55 10.50 -1.99
N ARG A 163 -15.12 9.85 -3.07
CA ARG A 163 -15.99 9.15 -4.03
C ARG A 163 -16.25 7.70 -3.63
N ASN A 164 -15.22 7.00 -3.19
CA ASN A 164 -15.29 5.59 -2.80
C ASN A 164 -14.49 5.38 -1.50
N PRO A 165 -15.17 5.24 -0.34
CA PRO A 165 -14.52 5.09 0.96
C PRO A 165 -13.77 3.75 1.14
N ASN A 166 -13.80 2.86 0.14
CA ASN A 166 -13.09 1.58 0.14
C ASN A 166 -11.77 1.59 -0.62
N ILE A 167 -11.38 2.71 -1.26
CA ILE A 167 -10.08 2.82 -1.95
C ILE A 167 -8.94 2.72 -0.94
N LEU A 168 -8.02 1.79 -1.20
CA LEU A 168 -6.92 1.46 -0.31
C LEU A 168 -5.67 2.29 -0.62
N GLY A 169 -4.90 2.63 0.41
CA GLY A 169 -3.66 3.39 0.29
C GLY A 169 -2.43 2.53 0.58
N PHE A 170 -1.48 2.50 -0.35
CA PHE A 170 -0.27 1.65 -0.27
C PHE A 170 1.01 2.47 -0.09
N SER A 171 1.85 2.07 0.85
CA SER A 171 3.24 2.49 0.95
C SER A 171 4.10 1.36 0.41
N VAL A 172 4.95 1.64 -0.58
CA VAL A 172 5.72 0.63 -1.31
C VAL A 172 7.16 1.06 -1.52
N ASP A 173 8.01 0.12 -1.94
CA ASP A 173 9.36 0.45 -2.35
C ASP A 173 9.46 0.77 -3.84
N ASP A 174 8.83 -0.03 -4.71
CA ASP A 174 9.00 -0.01 -6.17
C ASP A 174 10.45 -0.28 -6.57
N ALA A 175 10.94 -1.40 -6.06
CA ALA A 175 12.36 -1.55 -5.85
C ALA A 175 13.06 -2.23 -7.04
N HIS A 176 14.05 -1.55 -7.60
CA HIS A 176 14.90 -1.99 -8.73
C HIS A 176 16.36 -2.09 -8.26
N MET A 177 16.60 -2.84 -7.19
CA MET A 177 17.68 -2.51 -6.26
C MET A 177 18.96 -3.34 -6.43
N LEU A 178 20.07 -2.74 -6.00
CA LEU A 178 21.17 -3.45 -5.36
C LEU A 178 21.09 -3.27 -3.82
N PRO A 179 21.50 -4.26 -3.00
CA PRO A 179 21.33 -4.22 -1.54
C PRO A 179 21.94 -3.00 -0.84
N GLU A 180 23.02 -2.45 -1.37
CA GLU A 180 23.75 -1.30 -0.83
C GLU A 180 23.08 0.05 -1.07
N GLN A 181 22.07 0.11 -1.94
CA GLN A 181 21.38 1.35 -2.29
C GLN A 181 20.25 1.65 -1.30
N PRO A 182 19.93 2.93 -1.06
CA PRO A 182 18.87 3.30 -0.15
C PRO A 182 17.48 3.20 -0.78
N TRP A 183 17.32 2.56 -1.94
CA TRP A 183 16.09 2.60 -2.75
C TRP A 183 15.10 1.47 -2.42
N TRP A 184 15.28 0.80 -1.29
CA TRP A 184 14.42 -0.30 -0.82
C TRP A 184 14.29 -0.28 0.71
N ASN A 185 13.31 -1.01 1.25
CA ASN A 185 12.96 -1.07 2.67
C ASN A 185 12.71 0.33 3.27
N GLY A 186 12.00 1.17 2.52
CA GLY A 186 11.58 2.51 2.94
C GLY A 186 10.07 2.73 2.92
N GLY A 187 9.31 1.86 2.25
CA GLY A 187 7.85 1.83 2.28
C GLY A 187 7.30 0.39 2.18
N TRP A 188 6.33 0.05 3.02
CA TRP A 188 5.68 -1.26 3.01
C TRP A 188 4.29 -1.22 3.64
N ILE A 189 3.58 -2.35 3.54
CA ILE A 189 2.34 -2.60 4.27
C ILE A 189 2.56 -3.59 5.40
N VAL A 190 1.70 -3.53 6.42
CA VAL A 190 1.64 -4.51 7.51
C VAL A 190 0.21 -5.01 7.61
N VAL A 191 0.01 -6.29 7.27
CA VAL A 191 -1.29 -6.95 7.11
C VAL A 191 -1.63 -7.71 8.39
N ASN A 192 -2.86 -7.58 8.90
CA ASN A 192 -3.34 -8.41 10.00
C ASN A 192 -4.21 -9.55 9.48
N THR A 193 -3.80 -10.79 9.74
CA THR A 193 -4.57 -11.99 9.37
C THR A 193 -4.20 -13.18 10.25
N GLU A 194 -4.96 -14.27 10.17
CA GLU A 194 -4.76 -15.46 11.02
C GLU A 194 -3.43 -16.15 10.76
N SER A 195 -3.09 -16.37 9.49
CA SER A 195 -1.87 -17.10 9.08
C SER A 195 -1.17 -16.48 7.87
N LEU A 196 0.13 -16.76 7.77
CA LEU A 196 0.98 -16.34 6.67
C LEU A 196 0.84 -17.30 5.48
N ASP A 197 -0.21 -17.11 4.70
CA ASP A 197 -0.44 -17.80 3.42
C ASP A 197 -1.10 -16.87 2.40
N ARG A 198 -1.02 -17.25 1.12
CA ARG A 198 -1.51 -16.42 0.01
C ARG A 198 -2.99 -16.04 0.18
N GLU A 199 -3.85 -16.98 0.54
CA GLU A 199 -5.29 -16.73 0.63
C GLU A 199 -5.60 -15.70 1.72
N ASN A 200 -5.01 -15.89 2.90
CA ASN A 200 -5.21 -15.00 4.04
C ASN A 200 -4.60 -13.61 3.84
N ILE A 201 -3.42 -13.51 3.22
CA ILE A 201 -2.78 -12.23 2.90
C ILE A 201 -3.59 -11.46 1.86
N VAL A 202 -3.93 -12.09 0.72
CA VAL A 202 -4.69 -11.43 -0.35
C VAL A 202 -6.07 -11.01 0.13
N THR A 203 -6.74 -11.86 0.91
CA THR A 203 -8.06 -11.54 1.49
C THR A 203 -7.95 -10.34 2.42
N ALA A 204 -7.00 -10.32 3.36
CA ALA A 204 -6.83 -9.20 4.27
C ALA A 204 -6.47 -7.89 3.54
N ILE A 205 -5.67 -7.96 2.46
CA ILE A 205 -5.39 -6.79 1.61
C ILE A 205 -6.68 -6.30 0.94
N ARG A 206 -7.48 -7.18 0.32
CA ARG A 206 -8.78 -6.81 -0.30
C ARG A 206 -9.73 -6.17 0.70
N GLU A 207 -9.75 -6.66 1.93
CA GLU A 207 -10.57 -6.10 3.00
C GLU A 207 -10.01 -4.78 3.57
N GLY A 208 -8.76 -4.45 3.25
CA GLY A 208 -8.03 -3.30 3.77
C GLY A 208 -7.61 -3.45 5.23
N ASN A 209 -7.54 -4.68 5.76
CA ASN A 209 -7.08 -4.98 7.12
C ASN A 209 -5.54 -4.94 7.21
N PHE A 210 -4.98 -3.79 6.82
CA PHE A 210 -3.55 -3.50 6.86
C PHE A 210 -3.33 -2.01 7.07
N TYR A 211 -2.13 -1.63 7.50
CA TYR A 211 -1.69 -0.23 7.46
C TYR A 211 -0.45 -0.10 6.59
N SER A 212 -0.27 1.09 6.02
CA SER A 212 0.87 1.47 5.18
C SER A 212 1.87 2.26 6.02
N THR A 213 3.17 2.05 5.84
CA THR A 213 4.17 2.69 6.70
C THR A 213 5.53 2.91 6.01
N GLN A 214 6.30 3.85 6.56
CA GLN A 214 7.73 4.08 6.28
C GLN A 214 8.63 3.65 7.46
N GLY A 215 8.05 3.03 8.49
CA GLY A 215 8.71 2.70 9.75
C GLY A 215 7.77 2.71 10.96
N PRO A 216 7.04 3.80 11.24
CA PRO A 216 6.17 3.88 12.41
C PRO A 216 5.09 2.78 12.42
N GLU A 217 4.82 2.24 13.61
CA GLU A 217 3.93 1.09 13.76
C GLU A 217 2.60 1.47 14.40
N PHE A 218 1.53 0.82 13.95
CA PHE A 218 0.28 0.66 14.71
C PHE A 218 0.31 -0.68 15.42
N LYS A 219 0.05 -0.66 16.73
CA LYS A 219 0.01 -1.86 17.59
C LYS A 219 -1.42 -2.27 17.91
N LYS A 220 -2.32 -1.30 18.01
CA LYS A 220 -3.75 -1.51 18.26
C LYS A 220 -4.57 -0.43 17.58
N ILE A 221 -5.69 -0.83 16.95
CA ILE A 221 -6.71 0.05 16.38
C ILE A 221 -8.05 -0.53 16.78
N GLU A 222 -8.76 0.12 17.69
CA GLU A 222 -10.02 -0.39 18.24
C GLU A 222 -11.11 0.68 18.19
N ILE A 223 -12.32 0.27 17.79
CA ILE A 223 -13.50 1.13 17.79
C ILE A 223 -14.53 0.55 18.77
N THR A 224 -14.84 1.32 19.81
CA THR A 224 -15.85 0.96 20.82
C THR A 224 -16.94 2.05 20.86
N GLY A 225 -18.11 1.74 20.30
CA GLY A 225 -19.17 2.74 20.15
C GLY A 225 -18.74 3.91 19.25
N SER A 226 -18.64 5.12 19.83
CA SER A 226 -18.14 6.32 19.14
C SER A 226 -16.68 6.65 19.45
N LYS A 227 -15.95 5.78 20.14
CA LYS A 227 -14.56 6.01 20.52
C LYS A 227 -13.62 5.20 19.65
N LEU A 228 -12.57 5.85 19.16
CA LEU A 228 -11.46 5.26 18.44
C LEU A 228 -10.22 5.31 19.33
N TYR A 229 -9.67 4.15 19.62
CA TYR A 229 -8.46 3.96 20.40
C TYR A 229 -7.33 3.50 19.49
N VAL A 230 -6.17 4.14 19.61
CA VAL A 230 -4.96 3.71 18.93
C VAL A 230 -3.79 3.59 19.87
N GLU A 231 -3.00 2.54 19.66
CA GLU A 231 -1.66 2.36 20.24
C GLU A 231 -0.65 2.23 19.12
N THR A 232 0.51 2.86 19.28
CA THR A 232 1.50 3.05 18.22
C THR A 232 2.93 2.81 18.75
N SER A 233 3.90 2.79 17.84
CA SER A 233 5.29 3.13 18.20
C SER A 233 5.38 4.55 18.80
N TYR A 234 6.51 4.91 19.42
CA TYR A 234 6.70 6.27 19.92
C TYR A 234 6.81 7.26 18.76
N VAL A 235 5.88 8.21 18.70
CA VAL A 235 5.72 9.17 17.61
C VAL A 235 5.61 10.60 18.14
N GLN A 236 5.85 11.58 17.28
CA GLN A 236 5.66 13.00 17.62
C GLN A 236 4.21 13.45 17.40
N ALA A 237 3.47 12.80 16.49
CA ALA A 237 2.10 13.16 16.16
C ALA A 237 1.23 11.94 15.86
N ILE A 238 -0.02 11.99 16.31
CA ILE A 238 -1.10 11.08 15.93
C ILE A 238 -2.27 11.94 15.44
N ARG A 239 -2.72 11.73 14.19
CA ARG A 239 -3.75 12.53 13.53
C ARG A 239 -4.90 11.64 13.11
N LEU A 240 -6.11 11.99 13.53
CA LEU A 240 -7.34 11.50 12.91
C LEU A 240 -7.62 12.42 11.71
N VAL A 241 -7.39 11.90 10.51
CA VAL A 241 -7.62 12.61 9.25
C VAL A 241 -9.02 12.29 8.75
N GLY A 242 -9.75 13.33 8.39
CA GLY A 242 -11.06 13.25 7.76
C GLY A 242 -11.17 14.29 6.65
N PRO A 243 -12.35 14.47 6.05
CA PRO A 243 -12.52 15.38 4.93
C PRO A 243 -12.23 16.83 5.34
N LYS A 244 -11.54 17.56 4.45
CA LYS A 244 -11.25 18.99 4.60
C LYS A 244 -10.53 19.30 5.93
N TRP A 245 -10.95 20.33 6.66
CA TRP A 245 -10.33 20.77 7.92
C TRP A 245 -10.82 19.99 9.16
N ARG A 246 -11.64 18.94 9.00
CA ARG A 246 -12.27 18.23 10.13
C ARG A 246 -11.34 17.25 10.88
N GLY A 247 -10.06 17.26 10.55
CA GLY A 247 -9.06 16.44 11.23
C GLY A 247 -8.85 16.84 12.70
N ARG A 248 -8.42 15.87 13.50
CA ARG A 248 -8.05 16.04 14.91
C ARG A 248 -6.65 15.48 15.14
N ARG A 249 -5.99 15.92 16.21
CA ARG A 249 -4.60 15.53 16.47
C ARG A 249 -4.25 15.49 17.94
N VAL A 250 -3.28 14.65 18.26
CA VAL A 250 -2.54 14.63 19.52
C VAL A 250 -1.07 14.78 19.17
N PHE A 251 -0.37 15.67 19.87
CA PHE A 251 1.06 15.91 19.70
C PHE A 251 1.83 15.56 20.96
N ALA A 252 3.06 15.08 20.75
CA ALA A 252 4.06 14.94 21.79
C ALA A 252 4.35 16.29 22.47
N GLN A 253 4.55 16.24 23.79
CA GLN A 253 5.22 17.34 24.48
C GLN A 253 6.71 17.30 24.15
N GLU A 254 7.39 18.44 24.26
CA GLU A 254 8.82 18.53 23.99
C GLU A 254 9.61 17.47 24.77
N GLY A 255 10.44 16.70 24.06
CA GLY A 255 11.24 15.60 24.63
C GLY A 255 10.47 14.35 25.06
N LYS A 256 9.15 14.24 24.83
CA LYS A 256 8.34 13.09 25.24
C LYS A 256 7.48 12.57 24.09
N GLY A 257 7.87 11.43 23.51
CA GLY A 257 7.05 10.72 22.53
C GLY A 257 5.68 10.31 23.08
N ILE A 258 4.69 10.27 22.21
CA ILE A 258 3.36 9.69 22.49
C ILE A 258 3.26 8.35 21.79
N ASN A 259 2.49 7.43 22.36
CA ASN A 259 2.28 6.09 21.80
C ASN A 259 0.82 5.64 21.84
N LYS A 260 -0.08 6.57 22.17
CA LYS A 260 -1.51 6.31 22.30
C LYS A 260 -2.33 7.57 22.09
N ALA A 261 -3.51 7.42 21.51
CA ALA A 261 -4.51 8.48 21.39
C ALA A 261 -5.93 7.91 21.44
N GLU A 262 -6.85 8.75 21.90
CA GLU A 262 -8.28 8.49 21.84
C GLU A 262 -8.94 9.62 21.05
N PHE A 263 -9.83 9.26 20.12
CA PHE A 263 -10.66 10.20 19.38
C PHE A 263 -12.14 9.83 19.51
N THR A 264 -13.01 10.84 19.50
CA THR A 264 -14.45 10.63 19.32
C THR A 264 -14.78 10.69 17.84
N ILE A 265 -15.43 9.66 17.31
CA ILE A 265 -15.90 9.60 15.93
C ILE A 265 -17.25 10.32 15.84
N GLU A 266 -17.34 11.29 14.94
CA GLU A 266 -18.57 12.02 14.65
C GLU A 266 -19.25 11.45 13.39
N SER A 267 -20.57 11.51 13.34
CA SER A 267 -21.37 10.76 12.36
C SER A 267 -21.29 11.29 10.92
N ALA A 268 -20.64 12.43 10.68
CA ALA A 268 -20.77 13.24 9.46
C ALA A 268 -19.60 13.16 8.47
N ASP A 269 -18.58 12.33 8.72
CA ASP A 269 -17.41 12.23 7.84
C ASP A 269 -17.51 11.02 6.90
N HIS A 270 -17.25 11.25 5.61
CA HIS A 270 -17.34 10.24 4.54
C HIS A 270 -16.24 9.16 4.65
N TYR A 271 -15.06 9.56 5.09
CA TYR A 271 -13.96 8.67 5.42
C TYR A 271 -13.23 9.22 6.65
N LEU A 272 -12.62 8.34 7.42
CA LEU A 272 -11.70 8.68 8.50
C LEU A 272 -10.50 7.75 8.43
N ARG A 273 -9.28 8.27 8.48
CA ARG A 273 -8.05 7.49 8.54
C ARG A 273 -7.13 8.06 9.61
N ILE A 274 -6.16 7.28 10.04
CA ILE A 274 -5.19 7.70 11.06
C ILE A 274 -3.85 7.83 10.39
N GLU A 275 -3.17 8.93 10.68
CA GLU A 275 -1.79 9.16 10.29
C GLU A 275 -0.95 9.34 11.55
N ILE A 276 0.20 8.67 11.60
CA ILE A 276 1.20 8.83 12.66
C ILE A 276 2.53 9.25 12.06
N GLU A 277 3.32 10.01 12.80
CA GLU A 277 4.60 10.57 12.34
C GLU A 277 5.66 10.49 13.42
N ASP A 278 6.80 9.85 13.12
CA ASP A 278 7.94 9.79 14.03
C ASP A 278 8.77 11.08 14.03
N PHE A 279 9.77 11.16 14.91
CA PHE A 279 10.66 12.32 15.05
C PHE A 279 11.59 12.56 13.85
N ASN A 280 11.66 11.63 12.90
CA ASN A 280 12.42 11.76 11.65
C ASN A 280 11.52 12.15 10.46
N GLY A 281 10.23 12.38 10.70
CA GLY A 281 9.24 12.72 9.66
C GLY A 281 8.74 11.51 8.86
N LYS A 282 9.11 10.28 9.24
CA LYS A 282 8.55 9.07 8.64
C LYS A 282 7.12 8.90 9.12
N ARG A 283 6.24 8.41 8.24
CA ARG A 283 4.81 8.31 8.52
C ARG A 283 4.26 6.90 8.35
N ALA A 284 3.13 6.66 8.98
CA ALA A 284 2.28 5.51 8.71
C ALA A 284 0.81 5.93 8.65
N TRP A 285 0.03 5.18 7.87
CA TRP A 285 -1.36 5.48 7.53
C TRP A 285 -2.21 4.23 7.65
N THR A 286 -3.35 4.34 8.32
CA THR A 286 -4.43 3.38 8.14
C THR A 286 -5.15 3.67 6.83
N ASN A 287 -5.81 2.66 6.26
CA ASN A 287 -6.94 2.85 5.36
C ASN A 287 -8.10 3.56 6.07
N ASN A 288 -9.18 3.83 5.34
CA ASN A 288 -10.42 4.28 5.96
C ASN A 288 -10.84 3.31 7.07
N ILE A 289 -11.07 3.78 8.29
CA ILE A 289 -11.32 2.93 9.46
C ILE A 289 -12.66 2.20 9.42
N PHE A 290 -13.53 2.55 8.45
CA PHE A 290 -14.80 1.88 8.17
C PHE A 290 -14.83 1.28 6.74
N ARG A 291 -15.66 0.24 6.56
CA ARG A 291 -16.00 -0.37 5.28
C ARG A 291 -17.47 -0.75 5.19
#